data_AF-A0A9X1H9F8-F1
#
_entry.id   AF-A0A9X1H9F8-F1
#
_cell.length_a   1.000
_cell.length_b   1.000
_cell.length_c   1.000
_cell.angle_alpha   90.00
_cell.angle_beta   90.00
_cell.angle_gamma   90.00
#
_symmetry.space_group_name_H-M   'P 1'
#
loop_
_entity.id
_entity.type
_entity.pdbx_description
1 polymer ?
#
loop_
_entity_poly.entity_id
_entity_poly.type
_entity_poly.pdbx_seq_one_letter_code
_entity_poly.pdbx_strand_id
1 'polypeptide(L)'
;MNTTKQVQIVPFSQDLKSHIKTLNIAWLEKYFKVEDKDHLTLSNPQEEIIDKGGMIFYAKYNDEILGTASLMKINDSTYELSKMAVSDHAQGLGIGNKLLEHCLTIAKENNIKTLFLYSNTILLSAIHLYRKFGFTEIPLETGIYARANIKMEKKIS
;
A
#
# COMPACT_ATOMS: atom_id res chain seq x y z
N MET A 1 17.20 -4.89 -29.88
CA MET A 1 17.41 -5.21 -28.44
C MET A 1 16.03 -5.28 -27.80
N ASN A 2 15.57 -6.49 -27.44
CA ASN A 2 14.33 -6.65 -26.68
C ASN A 2 14.62 -6.31 -25.22
N THR A 3 14.46 -5.05 -24.83
CA THR A 3 14.36 -4.68 -23.42
C THR A 3 13.03 -5.22 -22.92
N THR A 4 13.07 -6.36 -22.23
CA THR A 4 11.91 -6.91 -21.54
C THR A 4 11.40 -5.85 -20.57
N LYS A 5 10.22 -5.29 -20.85
CA LYS A 5 9.59 -4.27 -20.02
C LYS A 5 9.28 -4.89 -18.66
N GLN A 6 9.92 -4.40 -17.60
CA GLN A 6 9.74 -4.89 -16.24
C GLN A 6 9.17 -3.81 -15.34
N VAL A 7 8.34 -4.23 -14.38
CA VAL A 7 7.86 -3.36 -13.30
C VAL A 7 9.02 -3.05 -12.37
N GLN A 8 9.29 -1.76 -12.16
CA GLN A 8 10.28 -1.24 -11.23
C GLN A 8 9.58 -0.61 -10.02
N ILE A 9 10.12 -0.81 -8.82
CA ILE A 9 9.64 -0.11 -7.62
C ILE A 9 10.55 1.10 -7.38
N VAL A 10 9.94 2.28 -7.27
CA VAL A 10 10.65 3.54 -7.02
C VAL A 10 10.09 4.20 -5.75
N PRO A 11 10.94 4.88 -4.95
CA PRO A 11 10.48 5.54 -3.75
C PRO A 11 9.68 6.81 -4.06
N PHE A 12 9.05 7.36 -3.03
CA PHE A 12 8.46 8.68 -3.08
C PHE A 12 9.45 9.76 -3.54
N SER A 13 8.95 10.68 -4.36
CA SER A 13 9.58 11.97 -4.63
C SER A 13 8.50 13.03 -4.78
N GLN A 14 8.89 14.30 -4.66
CA GLN A 14 7.96 15.41 -4.83
C GLN A 14 7.31 15.44 -6.22
N ASP A 15 8.05 15.04 -7.26
CA ASP A 15 7.52 14.97 -8.64
C ASP A 15 6.45 13.87 -8.80
N LEU A 16 6.50 12.83 -7.96
CA LEU A 16 5.56 11.71 -7.99
C LEU A 16 4.41 11.86 -7.00
N LYS A 17 4.34 12.96 -6.24
CA LYS A 17 3.43 13.11 -5.08
C LYS A 17 1.95 12.93 -5.40
N SER A 18 1.52 13.26 -6.62
CA SER A 18 0.12 13.18 -7.02
C SER A 18 -0.36 11.75 -7.24
N HIS A 19 0.54 10.81 -7.58
CA HIS A 19 0.16 9.46 -7.98
C HIS A 19 -0.50 8.65 -6.86
N ILE A 20 -0.05 8.81 -5.61
CA ILE A 20 -0.68 8.11 -4.48
C ILE A 20 -2.15 8.51 -4.35
N LYS A 21 -2.47 9.80 -4.53
CA LYS A 21 -3.85 10.31 -4.51
C LYS A 21 -4.64 9.78 -5.68
N THR A 22 -4.14 9.94 -6.90
CA THR A 22 -4.85 9.51 -8.12
C THR A 22 -5.22 8.03 -8.06
N LEU A 23 -4.26 7.16 -7.73
CA LEU A 23 -4.49 5.71 -7.69
C LEU A 23 -5.44 5.30 -6.55
N ASN A 24 -5.27 5.87 -5.36
CA ASN A 24 -6.13 5.51 -4.23
C ASN A 24 -7.54 6.08 -4.34
N ILE A 25 -7.72 7.29 -4.87
CA ILE A 25 -9.06 7.87 -5.09
C ILE A 25 -9.81 7.06 -6.15
N ALA A 26 -9.19 6.74 -7.28
CA ALA A 26 -9.82 5.91 -8.31
C ALA A 26 -10.25 4.53 -7.75
N TRP A 27 -9.40 3.92 -6.92
CA TRP A 27 -9.72 2.67 -6.25
C TRP A 27 -10.85 2.83 -5.23
N LEU A 28 -10.81 3.89 -4.41
CA LEU A 28 -11.86 4.18 -3.42
C LEU A 28 -13.19 4.40 -4.12
N GLU A 29 -13.29 5.31 -5.09
CA GLU A 29 -14.54 5.61 -5.81
C GLU A 29 -15.15 4.39 -6.50
N LYS A 30 -14.33 3.41 -6.90
CA LYS A 30 -14.80 2.18 -7.52
C LYS A 30 -15.43 1.19 -6.52
N TYR A 31 -14.89 1.09 -5.31
CA TYR A 31 -15.25 0.02 -4.36
C TYR A 31 -15.91 0.51 -3.07
N PHE A 32 -15.66 1.76 -2.67
CA PHE A 32 -15.99 2.33 -1.36
C PHE A 32 -16.29 3.83 -1.47
N LYS A 33 -16.58 4.46 -0.32
CA LYS A 33 -16.64 5.92 -0.22
C LYS A 33 -15.24 6.44 0.13
N VAL A 34 -14.86 7.59 -0.42
CA VAL A 34 -13.68 8.33 0.05
C VAL A 34 -14.00 8.94 1.42
N GLU A 35 -13.20 8.60 2.44
CA GLU A 35 -13.37 9.11 3.81
C GLU A 35 -12.51 10.37 4.02
N ASP A 36 -12.86 11.22 5.00
CA ASP A 36 -12.14 12.49 5.25
C ASP A 36 -10.65 12.25 5.55
N LYS A 37 -10.34 11.17 6.27
CA LYS A 37 -8.96 10.74 6.52
C LYS A 37 -8.21 10.38 5.24
N ASP A 38 -8.90 9.80 4.24
CA ASP A 38 -8.29 9.54 2.94
C ASP A 38 -7.96 10.85 2.21
N HIS A 39 -8.86 11.84 2.24
CA HIS A 39 -8.59 13.15 1.64
C HIS A 39 -7.38 13.85 2.27
N LEU A 40 -7.29 13.86 3.59
CA LEU A 40 -6.17 14.47 4.33
C LEU A 40 -4.84 13.82 3.95
N THR A 41 -4.72 12.51 4.16
CA THR A 41 -3.45 11.78 3.93
C THR A 41 -3.04 11.79 2.46
N LEU A 42 -3.99 11.64 1.53
CA LEU A 42 -3.67 11.58 0.11
C LEU A 42 -3.35 12.94 -0.50
N SER A 43 -3.87 14.04 0.08
CA SER A 43 -3.56 15.39 -0.44
C SER A 43 -2.22 15.90 0.07
N ASN A 44 -1.78 15.46 1.25
CA ASN A 44 -0.55 15.92 1.90
C ASN A 44 0.40 14.76 2.24
N PRO A 45 0.79 13.88 1.29
CA PRO A 45 1.54 12.65 1.60
C PRO A 45 2.93 12.90 2.20
N GLN A 46 3.55 14.04 1.90
CA GLN A 46 4.82 14.44 2.53
C GLN A 46 4.63 14.59 4.04
N GLU A 47 3.73 15.48 4.47
CA GLU A 47 3.48 15.77 5.89
C GLU A 47 2.82 14.59 6.62
N GLU A 48 1.88 13.92 5.97
CA GLU A 48 1.03 12.90 6.60
C GLU A 48 1.64 11.50 6.63
N ILE A 49 2.65 11.23 5.81
CA ILE A 49 3.30 9.92 5.76
C ILE A 49 4.82 10.08 5.94
N ILE A 50 5.49 10.82 5.07
CA ILE A 50 6.97 10.86 5.02
C ILE A 50 7.55 11.54 6.26
N ASP A 51 7.07 12.73 6.62
CA ASP A 51 7.60 13.51 7.76
C ASP A 51 7.29 12.84 9.12
N LYS A 52 6.29 11.96 9.15
CA LYS A 52 5.96 11.10 10.30
C LYS A 52 6.82 9.83 10.37
N GLY A 53 7.81 9.68 9.49
CA GLY A 53 8.72 8.54 9.41
C GLY A 53 8.16 7.35 8.64
N GLY A 54 7.08 7.54 7.88
CA GLY A 54 6.55 6.56 6.95
C GLY A 54 7.25 6.58 5.60
N MET A 55 6.83 5.67 4.71
CA MET A 55 7.40 5.50 3.38
C MET A 55 6.28 5.30 2.35
N ILE A 56 6.52 5.74 1.12
CA ILE A 56 5.62 5.50 -0.02
C ILE A 56 6.47 4.95 -1.18
N PHE A 57 5.93 3.95 -1.86
CA PHE A 57 6.55 3.27 -2.99
C PHE A 57 5.60 3.25 -4.18
N TYR A 58 6.15 3.42 -5.37
CA TYR A 58 5.42 3.41 -6.62
C TYR A 58 5.91 2.29 -7.52
N ALA A 59 4.98 1.63 -8.21
CA ALA A 59 5.27 0.67 -9.26
C ALA A 59 5.25 1.37 -10.61
N LYS A 60 6.43 1.49 -11.24
CA LYS A 60 6.66 2.10 -12.53
C LYS A 60 6.76 1.03 -13.62
N TYR A 61 6.04 1.20 -14.73
CA TYR A 61 6.09 0.34 -15.90
C TYR A 61 5.93 1.18 -17.16
N ASN A 62 6.85 1.06 -18.13
CA ASN A 62 6.88 1.90 -19.35
C ASN A 62 6.75 3.41 -19.08
N ASP A 63 7.51 3.90 -18.11
CA ASP A 63 7.48 5.30 -17.68
C ASP A 63 6.18 5.79 -17.02
N GLU A 64 5.22 4.89 -16.79
CA GLU A 64 3.96 5.17 -16.13
C GLU A 64 3.92 4.60 -14.71
N ILE A 65 3.36 5.37 -13.77
CA ILE A 65 3.10 4.91 -12.40
C ILE A 65 1.75 4.20 -12.37
N LEU A 66 1.78 2.88 -12.18
CA LEU A 66 0.60 2.01 -12.25
C LEU A 66 0.23 1.40 -10.90
N GLY A 67 1.01 1.65 -9.85
CA GLY A 67 0.70 1.17 -8.52
C GLY A 67 1.38 1.98 -7.44
N THR A 68 0.84 1.88 -6.24
CA THR A 68 1.34 2.55 -5.05
C THR A 68 1.15 1.66 -3.83
N ALA A 69 2.01 1.82 -2.83
CA ALA A 69 1.84 1.28 -1.48
C ALA A 69 2.55 2.19 -0.48
N SER A 70 2.11 2.21 0.77
CA SER A 70 2.74 2.97 1.85
C SER A 70 2.95 2.12 3.10
N LEU A 71 4.00 2.44 3.83
CA LEU A 71 4.25 1.97 5.19
C LEU A 71 4.09 3.16 6.12
N MET A 72 2.96 3.28 6.80
CA MET A 72 2.68 4.37 7.73
C MET A 72 3.18 4.01 9.13
N LYS A 73 4.08 4.82 9.70
CA LYS A 73 4.65 4.57 11.03
C LYS A 73 3.57 4.69 12.10
N ILE A 74 3.43 3.66 12.94
CA ILE A 74 2.57 3.70 14.13
C ILE A 74 3.42 3.87 15.39
N ASN A 75 4.53 3.15 15.47
CA ASN A 75 5.58 3.33 16.46
C ASN A 75 6.92 2.84 15.87
N ASP A 76 7.97 2.78 16.69
CA ASP A 76 9.32 2.42 16.23
C ASP A 76 9.45 1.02 15.64
N SER A 77 8.51 0.11 15.91
CA SER A 77 8.58 -1.29 15.48
C SER A 77 7.36 -1.77 14.70
N THR A 78 6.33 -0.93 14.57
CA THR A 78 5.05 -1.31 13.96
C THR A 78 4.60 -0.28 12.94
N TYR A 79 4.28 -0.77 11.74
CA TYR A 79 3.82 0.05 10.62
C TYR A 79 2.52 -0.52 10.03
N GLU A 80 1.66 0.35 9.55
CA GLU A 80 0.49 0.00 8.74
C GLU A 80 0.93 -0.08 7.27
N LEU A 81 0.75 -1.24 6.63
CA LEU A 81 0.74 -1.34 5.18
C LEU A 81 -0.59 -0.75 4.67
N SER A 82 -0.52 0.43 4.06
CA SER A 82 -1.69 1.20 3.67
C SER A 82 -1.56 1.76 2.26
N LYS A 83 -2.63 2.38 1.78
CA LYS A 83 -2.69 3.09 0.48
C LYS A 83 -2.17 2.25 -0.69
N MET A 84 -2.41 0.94 -0.65
CA MET A 84 -2.02 0.00 -1.69
C MET A 84 -3.08 -0.05 -2.77
N ALA A 85 -2.77 0.47 -3.95
CA ALA A 85 -3.67 0.52 -5.10
C ALA A 85 -2.90 0.19 -6.39
N VAL A 86 -3.57 -0.48 -7.33
CA VAL A 86 -3.03 -0.83 -8.64
C VAL A 86 -4.04 -0.38 -9.69
N SER A 87 -3.55 0.27 -10.74
CA SER A 87 -4.36 0.69 -11.88
C SER A 87 -5.04 -0.53 -12.54
N ASP A 88 -6.32 -0.39 -12.88
CA ASP A 88 -7.08 -1.44 -13.58
C ASP A 88 -6.48 -1.79 -14.95
N HIS A 89 -5.75 -0.86 -15.57
CA HIS A 89 -5.07 -1.07 -16.85
C HIS A 89 -3.79 -1.92 -16.72
N ALA A 90 -3.39 -2.27 -15.48
CA ALA A 90 -2.13 -2.94 -15.17
C ALA A 90 -2.31 -4.39 -14.68
N GLN A 91 -3.46 -5.01 -14.98
CA GLN A 91 -3.75 -6.40 -14.63
C GLN A 91 -2.75 -7.38 -15.27
N GLY A 92 -2.49 -8.49 -14.57
CA GLY A 92 -1.56 -9.52 -15.05
C GLY A 92 -0.07 -9.18 -14.94
N LEU A 93 0.30 -7.94 -14.56
CA LEU A 93 1.71 -7.52 -14.45
C LEU A 93 2.38 -7.86 -13.10
N GLY A 94 1.63 -8.47 -12.17
CA GLY A 94 2.16 -8.85 -10.85
C GLY A 94 2.53 -7.68 -9.94
N ILE A 95 2.07 -6.45 -10.24
CA ILE A 95 2.40 -5.22 -9.49
C ILE A 95 2.13 -5.35 -8.00
N GLY A 96 0.95 -5.89 -7.62
CA GLY A 96 0.61 -6.07 -6.21
C GLY A 96 1.60 -6.98 -5.47
N ASN A 97 2.07 -8.05 -6.12
CA ASN A 97 3.09 -8.93 -5.53
C ASN A 97 4.40 -8.18 -5.32
N LYS A 98 4.86 -7.43 -6.34
CA LYS A 98 6.13 -6.68 -6.28
C LYS A 98 6.11 -5.57 -5.24
N LEU A 99 5.00 -4.83 -5.12
CA LEU A 99 4.84 -3.79 -4.09
C LEU A 99 4.89 -4.40 -2.69
N LEU A 100 4.15 -5.49 -2.45
CA LEU A 100 4.12 -6.15 -1.15
C LEU A 100 5.47 -6.76 -0.78
N GLU A 101 6.11 -7.44 -1.73
CA GLU A 101 7.45 -7.99 -1.56
C GLU A 101 8.46 -6.89 -1.20
N HIS A 102 8.44 -5.76 -1.92
CA HIS A 102 9.30 -4.62 -1.62
C HIS A 102 9.03 -4.05 -0.22
N CYS A 103 7.76 -3.87 0.16
CA CYS A 103 7.39 -3.40 1.50
C CYS A 103 7.93 -4.32 2.61
N LEU A 104 7.90 -5.64 2.40
CA LEU A 104 8.42 -6.61 3.35
C LEU A 104 9.96 -6.57 3.45
N THR A 105 10.65 -6.39 2.32
CA THR A 105 12.11 -6.19 2.30
C THR A 105 12.48 -4.93 3.06
N ILE A 106 11.84 -3.81 2.77
CA ILE A 106 12.05 -2.54 3.48
C ILE A 106 11.78 -2.69 4.98
N ALA A 107 10.71 -3.40 5.35
CA ALA A 107 10.40 -3.65 6.76
C ALA A 107 11.55 -4.37 7.48
N LYS A 108 12.14 -5.40 6.85
CA LYS A 108 13.29 -6.11 7.39
C LYS A 108 14.51 -5.20 7.52
N GLU A 109 14.86 -4.47 6.46
CA GLU A 109 16.02 -3.58 6.41
C GLU A 109 15.93 -2.46 7.47
N ASN A 110 14.72 -2.00 7.78
CA ASN A 110 14.48 -0.94 8.76
C ASN A 110 14.15 -1.47 10.17
N ASN A 111 14.41 -2.75 10.44
CA ASN A 111 14.14 -3.39 11.75
C ASN A 111 12.67 -3.29 12.22
N ILE A 112 11.72 -3.06 11.30
CA ILE A 112 10.29 -3.08 11.59
C ILE A 112 9.91 -4.51 11.96
N LYS A 113 9.22 -4.70 13.09
CA LYS A 113 8.89 -6.01 13.66
C LYS A 113 7.49 -6.49 13.30
N THR A 114 6.56 -5.57 13.08
CA THR A 114 5.19 -5.89 12.70
C THR A 114 4.71 -4.99 11.56
N LEU A 115 4.17 -5.60 10.51
CA LEU A 115 3.28 -4.93 9.58
C LEU A 115 1.85 -5.38 9.85
N PHE A 116 0.90 -4.45 9.88
CA PHE A 116 -0.51 -4.78 9.84
C PHE A 116 -1.21 -4.01 8.74
N LEU A 117 -2.42 -4.43 8.38
CA LEU A 117 -3.25 -3.79 7.38
C LEU A 117 -4.73 -3.93 7.74
N TYR A 118 -5.52 -3.00 7.23
CA TYR A 118 -6.97 -3.15 7.15
C TYR A 118 -7.38 -3.42 5.71
N SER A 119 -8.40 -4.26 5.54
CA SER A 119 -8.95 -4.56 4.23
C SER A 119 -10.45 -4.81 4.32
N ASN A 120 -11.04 -5.17 3.20
CA ASN A 120 -12.40 -5.65 3.12
C ASN A 120 -12.43 -7.04 2.46
N THR A 121 -13.18 -7.99 3.02
CA THR A 121 -13.28 -9.36 2.52
C THR A 121 -13.87 -9.48 1.12
N ILE A 122 -14.56 -8.45 0.58
CA ILE A 122 -14.99 -8.43 -0.82
C ILE A 122 -13.80 -8.32 -1.80
N LEU A 123 -12.64 -7.84 -1.33
CA LEU A 123 -11.43 -7.66 -2.12
C LEU A 123 -10.62 -8.97 -2.19
N LEU A 124 -11.22 -10.02 -2.75
CA LEU A 124 -10.70 -11.38 -2.72
C LEU A 124 -9.24 -11.49 -3.20
N SER A 125 -8.87 -10.77 -4.27
CA SER A 125 -7.50 -10.75 -4.79
C SER A 125 -6.49 -10.18 -3.79
N ALA A 126 -6.85 -9.13 -3.06
CA ALA A 126 -6.00 -8.53 -2.03
C ALA A 126 -5.86 -9.48 -0.82
N ILE A 127 -6.98 -10.06 -0.35
CA ILE A 127 -6.96 -11.02 0.76
C ILE A 127 -6.11 -12.25 0.42
N HIS A 128 -6.25 -12.79 -0.79
CA HIS A 128 -5.43 -13.90 -1.25
C HIS A 128 -3.94 -13.53 -1.29
N LEU A 129 -3.62 -12.33 -1.79
CA LEU A 129 -2.25 -11.82 -1.81
C LEU A 129 -1.67 -11.73 -0.39
N TYR A 130 -2.38 -11.12 0.56
CA TYR A 130 -1.88 -10.98 1.93
C TYR A 130 -1.65 -12.34 2.60
N ARG A 131 -2.59 -13.29 2.44
CA ARG A 131 -2.43 -14.66 2.95
C ARG A 131 -1.23 -15.38 2.32
N LYS A 132 -1.02 -15.24 1.01
CA LYS A 132 0.15 -15.80 0.31
C LYS A 132 1.47 -15.31 0.89
N PHE A 133 1.54 -14.06 1.33
CA PHE A 133 2.73 -13.49 1.97
C PHE A 133 2.77 -13.70 3.50
N GLY A 134 1.86 -14.53 4.03
CA GLY A 134 1.86 -14.95 5.42
C GLY A 134 1.33 -13.90 6.39
N PHE A 135 0.42 -13.03 5.93
CA PHE A 135 -0.42 -12.25 6.84
C PHE A 135 -1.52 -13.14 7.42
N THR A 136 -1.77 -12.99 8.72
CA THR A 136 -2.82 -13.70 9.45
C THR A 136 -3.85 -12.70 9.98
N GLU A 137 -5.11 -13.13 10.03
CA GLU A 137 -6.18 -12.31 10.59
C GLU A 137 -6.00 -12.10 12.09
N ILE A 138 -6.32 -10.90 12.56
CA ILE A 138 -6.33 -10.51 13.98
C ILE A 138 -7.62 -9.75 14.29
N PRO A 139 -8.00 -9.61 15.58
CA PRO A 139 -9.18 -8.85 15.95
C PRO A 139 -9.18 -7.44 15.35
N LEU A 140 -10.31 -7.08 14.75
CA LEU A 140 -10.54 -5.76 14.18
C LEU A 140 -11.03 -4.80 15.27
N GLU A 141 -10.30 -3.73 15.53
CA GLU A 141 -10.81 -2.60 16.28
C GLU A 141 -11.81 -1.76 15.47
N THR A 142 -12.73 -1.12 16.18
CA THR A 142 -13.76 -0.26 15.57
C THR A 142 -13.27 1.16 15.35
N GLY A 143 -13.83 1.85 14.34
CA GLY A 143 -13.67 3.29 14.16
C GLY A 143 -12.43 3.77 13.38
N ILE A 144 -11.62 2.87 12.83
CA ILE A 144 -10.41 3.27 12.07
C ILE A 144 -10.72 3.58 10.60
N TYR A 145 -11.41 2.67 9.91
CA TYR A 145 -11.91 2.84 8.54
C TYR A 145 -13.31 2.24 8.46
N ALA A 146 -14.28 3.02 8.01
CA ALA A 146 -15.67 2.53 7.94
C ALA A 146 -15.82 1.36 6.95
N ARG A 147 -14.99 1.35 5.89
CA ARG A 147 -14.94 0.28 4.88
C ARG A 147 -14.32 -1.03 5.36
N ALA A 148 -13.54 -1.04 6.44
CA ALA A 148 -12.77 -2.22 6.82
C ALA A 148 -13.64 -3.22 7.59
N ASN A 149 -13.57 -4.50 7.21
CA ASN A 149 -14.21 -5.59 7.95
C ASN A 149 -13.23 -6.72 8.30
N ILE A 150 -11.95 -6.54 7.99
CA ILE A 150 -10.88 -7.47 8.37
C ILE A 150 -9.59 -6.69 8.65
N LYS A 151 -8.87 -7.12 9.69
CA LYS A 151 -7.53 -6.67 10.01
C LYS A 151 -6.59 -7.86 9.95
N MET A 152 -5.41 -7.67 9.37
CA MET A 152 -4.41 -8.72 9.27
C MET A 152 -3.05 -8.19 9.71
N GLU A 153 -2.20 -9.07 10.27
CA GLU A 153 -0.83 -8.73 10.61
C GLU A 153 0.17 -9.77 10.09
N LYS A 154 1.42 -9.35 10.01
CA LYS A 154 2.58 -10.20 9.79
C LYS A 154 3.71 -9.75 10.70
N LYS A 155 4.27 -10.70 11.45
CA LYS A 155 5.55 -10.51 12.13
C LYS A 155 6.69 -10.62 11.13
N ILE A 156 7.60 -9.67 11.20
CA ILE A 156 8.76 -9.56 10.33
C ILE A 156 9.94 -10.23 11.06
N SER A 157 10.40 -11.33 10.48
CA SER A 157 11.56 -12.12 10.91
C SER A 157 12.84 -11.59 10.30
#